data_AF-A0A841PYI2-F1
#
_entry.id   AF-A0A841PYI2-F1
#
_cell.length_a   1.000
_cell.length_b   1.000
_cell.length_c   1.000
_cell.angle_alpha   90.00
_cell.angle_beta   90.00
_cell.angle_gamma   90.00
#
_symmetry.space_group_name_H-M   'P 1'
#
loop_
_entity.id
_entity.type
_entity.pdbx_description
1 polymer ?
#
loop_
_entity_poly.entity_id
_entity_poly.type
_entity_poly.pdbx_seq_one_letter_code
_entity_poly.pdbx_strand_id
1 'polypeptide(L)'
;MDRKERKVVISLSVIVLILLLGGLVVPINVGAPSDTRTILDHTTQNYVSPSCIDDAEVTNYLQETTYGHALSLDYDAESSCSAEFYQESDVPLFVAMLQMIGVSEQKWSEEDMLHSETE
;
A
#
# COMPACT_ATOMS: atom_id res chain seq x y z
N MET A 1 -27.42 -13.45 -35.13
CA MET A 1 -27.64 -12.80 -33.83
C MET A 1 -28.98 -12.12 -33.84
N ASP A 2 -29.92 -12.65 -33.06
CA ASP A 2 -31.29 -12.13 -32.93
C ASP A 2 -31.26 -10.69 -32.36
N ARG A 3 -32.29 -9.89 -32.67
CA ARG A 3 -32.54 -8.57 -32.06
C ARG A 3 -32.55 -8.65 -30.53
N LYS A 4 -33.01 -9.76 -29.94
CA LYS A 4 -32.98 -10.00 -28.49
C LYS A 4 -31.55 -10.20 -27.97
N GLU A 5 -30.77 -11.05 -28.63
CA GLU A 5 -29.36 -11.30 -28.28
C GLU A 5 -28.52 -10.03 -28.37
N ARG A 6 -28.73 -9.22 -29.43
CA ARG A 6 -28.03 -7.94 -29.58
C ARG A 6 -28.31 -6.97 -28.43
N LYS A 7 -29.55 -6.90 -27.95
CA LYS A 7 -29.90 -6.04 -26.80
C LYS A 7 -29.23 -6.51 -25.51
N VAL A 8 -29.13 -7.82 -25.29
CA VAL A 8 -28.45 -8.40 -24.14
C VAL A 8 -26.96 -8.08 -24.17
N VAL A 9 -26.30 -8.27 -25.32
CA VAL A 9 -24.88 -7.95 -25.50
C VAL A 9 -24.62 -6.46 -25.23
N ILE A 10 -25.42 -5.57 -25.81
CA ILE A 10 -25.28 -4.11 -25.58
C ILE A 10 -25.46 -3.78 -24.10
N SER A 11 -26.47 -4.35 -23.43
CA SER A 11 -26.70 -4.11 -22.01
C SER A 11 -25.51 -4.55 -21.15
N LEU A 12 -24.95 -5.72 -21.41
CA LEU A 12 -23.76 -6.22 -20.72
C LEU A 12 -22.55 -5.31 -20.96
N SER A 13 -22.31 -4.91 -22.21
CA SER A 13 -21.21 -4.00 -22.55
C SER A 13 -21.33 -2.65 -21.84
N VAL A 14 -22.54 -2.10 -21.74
CA VAL A 14 -22.80 -0.84 -21.01
C VAL A 14 -22.52 -1.01 -19.53
N ILE A 15 -22.94 -2.12 -18.91
CA ILE A 15 -22.67 -2.39 -17.49
C ILE A 15 -21.16 -2.47 -17.24
N VAL A 16 -20.44 -3.23 -18.06
CA VAL A 16 -18.97 -3.35 -17.94
C VAL A 16 -18.31 -1.98 -18.10
N LEU A 17 -18.73 -1.18 -19.07
CA LEU A 17 -18.21 0.16 -19.27
C LEU A 17 -18.43 1.07 -18.05
N ILE A 18 -19.62 1.02 -17.45
CA ILE A 18 -19.94 1.80 -16.25
C ILE A 18 -19.06 1.36 -15.07
N LEU A 19 -18.84 0.06 -14.88
CA LEU A 19 -17.98 -0.45 -13.81
C LEU A 19 -16.52 -0.02 -13.99
N LEU A 20 -16.00 -0.08 -15.22
CA LEU A 20 -14.65 0.39 -15.52
C LEU A 20 -14.52 1.89 -15.24
N LEU A 21 -15.43 2.71 -15.78
CA LEU A 21 -15.43 4.15 -15.55
C LEU A 21 -15.59 4.50 -14.07
N GLY A 22 -16.43 3.77 -13.33
CA GLY A 22 -16.59 3.93 -11.89
C GLY A 22 -15.32 3.62 -11.12
N GLY A 23 -14.63 2.52 -11.45
CA GLY A 23 -13.39 2.11 -10.80
C GLY A 23 -12.20 3.05 -11.04
N LEU A 24 -12.25 3.86 -12.10
CA LEU A 24 -11.26 4.91 -12.38
C LEU A 24 -11.49 6.20 -11.55
N VAL A 25 -12.70 6.43 -11.03
CA VAL A 25 -13.07 7.68 -10.36
C VAL A 25 -13.06 7.57 -8.85
N VAL A 26 -13.16 6.36 -8.28
CA VAL A 26 -13.14 6.17 -6.81
C VAL A 26 -11.70 6.16 -6.31
N PRO A 27 -11.23 7.21 -5.61
CA PRO A 27 -9.92 7.20 -4.97
C PRO A 27 -9.95 6.33 -3.70
N ILE A 28 -8.87 5.61 -3.44
CA ILE A 28 -8.65 4.86 -2.21
C ILE A 28 -7.25 5.12 -1.66
N ASN A 29 -7.05 4.80 -0.39
CA ASN A 29 -5.73 4.77 0.24
C ASN A 29 -5.21 3.34 0.21
N VAL A 30 -3.96 3.17 -0.21
CA VAL A 30 -3.25 1.89 -0.17
C VAL A 30 -2.11 1.99 0.84
N GLY A 31 -1.94 0.92 1.62
CA GLY A 31 -0.84 0.79 2.56
C GLY A 31 0.32 0.03 1.95
N ALA A 32 1.51 0.24 2.50
CA ALA A 32 2.68 -0.53 2.13
C ALA A 32 2.47 -2.05 2.33
N PRO A 33 3.12 -2.90 1.52
CA PRO A 33 3.21 -4.33 1.76
C PRO A 33 3.63 -4.67 3.20
N SER A 34 3.14 -5.78 3.73
CA SER A 34 3.41 -6.18 5.12
C SER A 34 4.87 -6.48 5.41
N ASP A 35 5.65 -6.80 4.37
CA ASP A 35 7.07 -7.10 4.38
C ASP A 35 7.96 -5.88 4.09
N THR A 36 7.37 -4.69 3.87
CA THR A 36 8.15 -3.44 3.80
C THR A 36 8.95 -3.24 5.08
N ARG A 37 10.23 -2.94 4.95
CA ARG A 37 11.17 -2.71 6.05
C ARG A 37 10.75 -1.50 6.88
N THR A 38 10.93 -1.62 8.19
CA THR A 38 10.69 -0.57 9.18
C THR A 38 11.65 -0.68 10.35
N ILE A 39 11.77 0.38 11.14
CA ILE A 39 12.53 0.42 12.37
C ILE A 39 11.57 0.73 13.50
N LEU A 40 11.48 -0.13 14.52
CA LEU A 40 10.71 0.12 15.73
C LEU A 40 11.58 0.78 16.78
N ASP A 41 11.01 1.72 17.53
CA ASP A 41 11.50 2.16 18.83
C ASP A 41 10.57 1.62 19.92
N HIS A 42 11.07 0.66 20.70
CA HIS A 42 10.26 0.04 21.75
C HIS A 42 10.09 0.90 23.00
N THR A 43 10.86 1.98 23.15
CA THR A 43 10.67 2.95 24.25
C THR A 43 9.46 3.83 23.99
N THR A 44 9.35 4.36 22.78
CA THR A 44 8.26 5.27 22.37
C THR A 44 7.07 4.54 21.77
N GLN A 45 7.23 3.25 21.43
CA GLN A 45 6.25 2.41 20.76
C GLN A 45 5.86 2.95 19.38
N ASN A 46 6.86 3.48 18.67
CA ASN A 46 6.70 4.04 17.33
C ASN A 46 7.45 3.21 16.28
N TYR A 47 6.97 3.26 15.05
CA TYR A 47 7.69 2.80 13.87
C TYR A 47 8.22 3.98 13.05
N VAL A 48 9.35 3.77 12.38
CA VAL A 48 10.07 4.74 11.58
C VAL A 48 10.42 4.12 10.22
N SER A 49 10.16 4.86 9.14
CA SER A 49 10.68 4.44 7.83
C SER A 49 12.21 4.59 7.80
N PRO A 50 12.95 3.65 7.18
CA PRO A 50 14.40 3.77 7.02
C PRO A 50 14.84 5.09 6.39
N SER A 51 14.04 5.66 5.47
CA SER A 51 14.36 6.94 4.82
C SER A 51 14.13 8.16 5.72
N CYS A 52 13.44 8.00 6.85
CA CYS A 52 13.06 9.08 7.77
C CYS A 52 13.88 9.07 9.08
N ILE A 53 14.76 8.08 9.29
CA ILE A 53 15.43 7.86 10.58
C ILE A 53 16.36 9.01 10.99
N ASP A 54 16.97 9.69 10.02
CA ASP A 54 17.93 10.77 10.29
C ASP A 54 17.27 12.00 10.96
N ASP A 55 15.97 12.19 10.74
CA ASP A 55 15.18 13.30 11.29
C ASP A 55 14.25 12.85 12.44
N ALA A 56 14.24 11.55 12.78
CA ALA A 56 13.33 10.97 13.77
C ALA A 56 13.85 11.10 15.21
N GLU A 57 12.95 11.36 16.16
CA GLU A 57 13.26 11.39 17.58
C GLU A 57 13.21 9.98 18.19
N VAL A 58 14.29 9.23 17.99
CA VAL A 58 14.40 7.82 18.42
C VAL A 58 15.35 7.60 19.60
N THR A 59 15.11 6.52 20.35
CA THR A 59 15.95 6.05 21.45
C THR A 59 16.96 4.98 20.99
N ASN A 60 17.70 4.39 21.93
CA ASN A 60 18.62 3.28 21.64
C ASN A 60 17.97 1.89 21.71
N TYR A 61 16.66 1.80 21.93
CA TYR A 61 15.95 0.52 21.95
C TYR A 61 15.26 0.24 20.61
N LEU A 62 16.09 0.11 19.57
CA LEU A 62 15.65 -0.02 18.18
C LEU A 62 15.65 -1.46 17.68
N GLN A 63 14.71 -1.77 16.80
CA GLN A 63 14.65 -3.05 16.09
C GLN A 63 14.25 -2.84 14.63
N GLU A 64 15.07 -3.30 13.69
CA GLU A 64 14.65 -3.40 12.29
C GLU A 64 13.76 -4.63 12.09
N THR A 65 12.62 -4.45 11.42
CA THR A 65 11.61 -5.48 11.20
C THR A 65 10.69 -5.10 10.03
N THR A 66 9.54 -5.76 9.90
CA THR A 66 8.56 -5.46 8.86
C THR A 66 7.45 -4.53 9.35
N TYR A 67 6.88 -3.76 8.42
CA TYR A 67 5.75 -2.86 8.68
C TYR A 67 4.53 -3.64 9.21
N GLY A 68 4.27 -4.83 8.67
CA GLY A 68 3.23 -5.71 9.19
C GLY A 68 3.46 -6.11 10.65
N HIS A 69 4.72 -6.29 11.08
CA HIS A 69 5.01 -6.53 12.49
C HIS A 69 4.76 -5.31 13.36
N ALA A 70 5.13 -4.10 12.90
CA ALA A 70 4.81 -2.84 13.59
C ALA A 70 3.31 -2.70 13.86
N LEU A 71 2.49 -2.92 12.82
CA LEU A 71 1.04 -2.87 12.92
C LEU A 71 0.48 -3.95 13.86
N SER A 72 1.09 -5.13 13.90
CA SER A 72 0.67 -6.19 14.83
C SER A 72 0.91 -5.86 16.30
N LEU A 73 1.84 -4.92 16.57
CA LEU A 73 2.15 -4.42 17.91
C LEU A 73 1.37 -3.15 18.27
N ASP A 74 0.53 -2.64 17.36
CA ASP A 74 -0.22 -1.38 17.51
C ASP A 74 0.72 -0.17 17.74
N TYR A 75 1.88 -0.17 17.05
CA TYR A 75 2.82 0.95 17.11
C TYR A 75 2.38 2.05 16.16
N ASP A 76 2.55 3.31 16.59
CA ASP A 76 2.20 4.49 15.79
C ASP A 76 3.37 4.94 14.92
N ALA A 77 3.08 5.73 13.89
CA ALA A 77 4.15 6.39 13.14
C ALA A 77 4.84 7.43 14.04
N GLU A 78 6.16 7.41 14.08
CA GLU A 78 6.94 8.39 14.84
C GLU A 78 6.67 9.84 14.38
N SER A 79 6.50 10.03 13.07
CA SER A 79 6.28 11.33 12.44
C SER A 79 5.48 11.21 11.15
N SER A 80 5.09 12.37 10.58
CA SER A 80 4.43 12.42 9.27
C SER A 80 5.28 11.84 8.15
N CYS A 81 6.62 11.95 8.21
CA CYS A 81 7.52 11.33 7.24
C CYS A 81 7.30 9.82 7.17
N SER A 82 7.27 9.16 8.34
CA SER A 82 7.04 7.73 8.43
C SER A 82 5.60 7.36 8.04
N ALA A 83 4.60 8.12 8.47
CA ALA A 83 3.21 7.87 8.11
C ALA A 83 2.99 7.95 6.59
N GLU A 84 3.52 8.98 5.94
CA GLU A 84 3.43 9.20 4.49
C GLU A 84 4.26 8.18 3.72
N PHE A 85 5.37 7.68 4.28
CA PHE A 85 6.14 6.64 3.63
C PHE A 85 5.31 5.37 3.43
N TYR A 86 4.54 4.92 4.43
CA TYR A 86 3.77 3.66 4.38
C TYR A 86 2.35 3.80 3.82
N GLN A 87 1.97 4.98 3.33
CA GLN A 87 0.68 5.21 2.68
C GLN A 87 0.84 5.87 1.32
N GLU A 88 -0.01 5.46 0.38
CA GLU A 88 -0.22 6.16 -0.89
C GLU A 88 -1.71 6.50 -0.99
N SER A 89 -2.00 7.80 -1.07
CA SER A 89 -3.37 8.34 -1.13
C SER A 89 -3.79 8.62 -2.56
N ASP A 90 -5.10 8.75 -2.79
CA ASP A 90 -5.70 9.12 -4.08
C ASP A 90 -5.41 8.14 -5.24
N VAL A 91 -5.12 6.87 -4.91
CA VAL A 91 -4.94 5.82 -5.93
C VAL A 91 -6.32 5.40 -6.44
N PRO A 92 -6.60 5.46 -7.77
CA PRO A 92 -7.86 4.95 -8.30
C PRO A 92 -8.02 3.46 -7.99
N LEU A 93 -9.21 3.04 -7.57
CA LEU A 93 -9.49 1.64 -7.21
C LEU A 93 -9.00 0.63 -8.25
N PHE A 94 -9.19 0.92 -9.54
CA PHE A 94 -8.71 0.05 -10.61
C PHE A 94 -7.17 -0.05 -10.65
N VAL A 95 -6.45 1.04 -10.41
CA VAL A 95 -4.98 1.05 -10.37
C VAL A 95 -4.47 0.28 -9.16
N ALA A 96 -5.09 0.46 -7.99
CA ALA A 96 -4.73 -0.30 -6.79
C ALA A 96 -4.90 -1.82 -6.99
N MET A 97 -5.95 -2.25 -7.70
CA MET A 97 -6.10 -3.66 -8.07
C MET A 97 -4.97 -4.14 -9.01
N LEU A 98 -4.56 -3.31 -9.97
CA LEU A 98 -3.43 -3.63 -10.87
C LEU A 98 -2.10 -3.71 -10.12
N GLN A 99 -1.90 -2.85 -9.13
CA GLN A 99 -0.74 -2.88 -8.23
C GLN A 99 -0.70 -4.20 -7.44
N MET A 100 -1.82 -4.64 -6.86
CA MET A 100 -1.88 -5.92 -6.12
C MET A 100 -1.52 -7.15 -6.96
N ILE A 101 -1.84 -7.15 -8.25
CA ILE A 101 -1.50 -8.27 -9.16
C ILE A 101 -0.15 -8.10 -9.87
N GLY A 102 0.61 -7.05 -9.54
CA GLY A 102 1.95 -6.79 -10.09
C GLY A 102 1.97 -6.30 -11.54
N VAL A 103 0.87 -5.70 -12.01
CA VAL A 103 0.77 -5.15 -13.38
C VAL A 103 1.15 -3.68 -13.45
N SER A 104 0.97 -2.93 -12.36
CA SER A 104 1.34 -1.51 -12.24
C SER A 104 2.41 -1.33 -11.18
N GLU A 105 3.24 -0.31 -11.35
CA GLU A 105 4.23 0.09 -10.34
C GLU A 105 3.54 0.57 -9.05
N GLN A 106 4.13 0.20 -7.93
CA GLN A 106 3.76 0.64 -6.58
C GLN A 106 4.77 1.67 -6.09
N LYS A 107 4.39 2.43 -5.05
CA LYS A 107 5.30 3.36 -4.38
C LYS A 107 6.56 2.67 -3.83
N TRP A 108 6.43 1.46 -3.30
CA TRP A 108 7.52 0.70 -2.69
C TRP A 108 8.13 -0.29 -3.68
N SER A 109 9.45 -0.40 -3.66
CA SER A 109 10.22 -1.33 -4.50
C SER A 109 10.73 -2.53 -3.69
N GLU A 110 11.39 -3.48 -4.36
CA GLU A 110 12.06 -4.61 -3.70
C GLU A 110 13.10 -4.14 -2.66
N GLU A 111 13.74 -2.99 -2.87
CA GLU A 111 14.76 -2.46 -1.94
C GLU A 111 14.17 -1.94 -0.63
N ASP A 112 12.87 -1.64 -0.64
CA ASP A 112 12.12 -1.23 0.54
C ASP A 112 11.62 -2.43 1.34
N MET A 113 11.72 -3.65 0.81
CA MET A 113 11.30 -4.87 1.51
C MET A 113 12.38 -5.33 2.49
N LEU A 114 11.97 -5.88 3.62
CA LEU A 114 12.91 -6.52 4.53
C LEU A 114 13.32 -7.87 3.94
N HIS A 115 14.49 -7.90 3.31
CA HIS A 115 15.13 -9.16 2.96
C HIS A 115 15.67 -9.82 4.22
N SER A 116 15.22 -11.04 4.51
CA SER A 116 15.91 -11.86 5.49
C SER A 116 17.31 -12.13 4.96
N GLU A 117 18.33 -11.53 5.55
CA GLU A 117 19.70 -12.00 5.38
C GLU A 117 19.73 -13.43 5.94
N THR A 118 19.59 -14.42 5.06
CA THR A 118 19.99 -15.79 5.35
C THR A 118 21.51 -15.80 5.42
N GLU A 119 22.06 -15.46 6.58
CA GLU A 119 23.43 -15.85 6.97
C GLU A 119 23.47 -17.34 7.39
#